data_AF-A0A935P396-F1
#
_entry.id   AF-A0A935P396-F1
#
_cell.length_a   1.000
_cell.length_b   1.000
_cell.length_c   1.000
_cell.angle_alpha   90.00
_cell.angle_beta   90.00
_cell.angle_gamma   90.00
#
_symmetry.space_group_name_H-M   'P 1'
#
loop_
_entity.id
_entity.type
_entity.pdbx_description
1 polymer ?
#
loop_
_entity_poly.entity_id
_entity_poly.type
_entity_poly.pdbx_seq_one_letter_code
_entity_poly.pdbx_strand_id
1 'polypeptide(L)'
;MTVQICVSRFRDPAALAVGLRDLRRAGLTPRGLLFVALDPRGEIHLATPEDPEQVASVRVGEKLSLVPPWAGLFYHFDAIHRLPGDAVLWNGDLRLGESAVAAEVAGVIADWLKGSSAKNVFLGCASHTPGSWWGRPGAVEPLHVDGFVDCVVTASGVLARKISDAHLHYLPFAALATAGRPAAGWCEVFRSELGAILLVERRVMGYRLVLTCEHGLLEIEVRHLPDLVIETARVLMRPGFGVVGRVDGGAFAVTTGTVESWGLTNLSPAMLVGSPTQSLAELPKSLRAAAPR
;
A
#
# COMPACT_ATOMS: atom_id res chain seq x y z
N MET A 1 -7.64 -3.96 20.74
CA MET A 1 -6.39 -3.67 21.47
C MET A 1 -5.97 -2.27 21.04
N THR A 2 -5.87 -1.32 21.98
CA THR A 2 -5.48 0.06 21.64
C THR A 2 -3.96 0.13 21.67
N VAL A 3 -3.33 0.32 20.50
CA VAL A 3 -1.88 0.53 20.41
C VAL A 3 -1.61 1.98 20.75
N GLN A 4 -0.79 2.25 21.78
CA GLN A 4 -0.32 3.60 22.05
C GLN A 4 0.76 3.98 21.03
N ILE A 5 0.59 5.13 20.39
CA ILE A 5 1.43 5.58 19.28
C ILE A 5 2.30 6.75 19.73
N CYS A 6 3.61 6.59 19.60
CA CYS A 6 4.59 7.66 19.76
C CYS A 6 4.92 8.27 18.38
N VAL A 7 5.12 9.58 18.37
CA VAL A 7 5.48 10.35 17.18
C VAL A 7 6.89 10.93 17.35
N SER A 8 7.81 10.49 16.49
CA SER A 8 9.14 11.07 16.35
C SER A 8 9.22 12.01 15.15
N ARG A 9 9.96 13.10 15.28
CA ARG A 9 10.16 14.10 14.22
C ARG A 9 11.63 14.16 13.82
N PHE A 10 11.90 14.20 12.52
CA PHE A 10 13.24 14.32 11.97
C PHE A 10 13.27 15.44 10.95
N ARG A 11 14.28 16.31 11.05
CA ARG A 11 14.40 17.49 10.17
C ARG A 11 14.80 17.14 8.74
N ASP A 12 15.51 16.03 8.56
CA ASP A 12 16.08 15.62 7.29
C ASP A 12 16.26 14.09 7.21
N PRO A 13 16.50 13.54 6.00
CA PRO A 13 16.67 12.10 5.80
C PRO A 13 17.87 11.50 6.55
N ALA A 14 18.94 12.26 6.80
CA ALA A 14 20.10 11.77 7.53
C ALA A 14 19.77 11.57 9.03
N ALA A 15 19.04 12.50 9.63
CA ALA A 15 18.51 12.38 10.99
C ALA A 15 17.54 11.19 11.11
N LEU A 16 16.68 10.98 10.09
CA LEU A 16 15.82 9.80 10.02
C LEU A 16 16.65 8.51 10.01
N ALA A 17 17.71 8.44 9.20
CA ALA A 17 18.57 7.25 9.12
C ALA A 17 19.23 6.91 10.46
N VAL A 18 19.68 7.92 11.22
CA VAL A 18 20.18 7.74 12.60
C VAL A 18 19.07 7.23 13.51
N GLY A 19 17.91 7.90 13.53
CA GLY A 19 16.78 7.53 14.37
C GLY A 19 16.27 6.12 14.12
N LEU A 20 16.17 5.69 12.85
CA LEU A 20 15.77 4.33 12.49
C LEU A 20 16.78 3.27 12.97
N ARG A 21 18.08 3.59 12.99
CA ARG A 21 19.09 2.67 13.58
C ARG A 21 18.91 2.53 15.08
N ASP A 22 18.64 3.63 15.78
CA ASP A 22 18.43 3.60 17.22
C ASP A 22 17.12 2.89 17.60
N LEU A 23 16.04 3.13 16.85
CA LEU A 23 14.78 2.40 16.99
C LEU A 23 14.96 0.89 16.75
N ARG A 24 15.78 0.49 15.75
CA ARG A 24 16.11 -0.93 15.54
C ARG A 24 16.85 -1.53 16.73
N ARG A 25 17.81 -0.80 17.32
CA ARG A 25 18.53 -1.26 18.53
C ARG A 25 17.59 -1.42 19.71
N ALA A 26 16.55 -0.59 19.79
CA ALA A 26 15.46 -0.69 20.76
C ALA A 26 14.42 -1.78 20.42
N GLY A 27 14.64 -2.59 19.36
CA GLY A 27 13.78 -3.73 19.02
C GLY A 27 12.69 -3.43 17.97
N LEU A 28 12.65 -2.23 17.39
CA LEU A 28 11.66 -1.91 16.36
C LEU A 28 11.89 -2.74 15.09
N THR A 29 10.84 -3.46 14.69
CA THR A 29 10.81 -4.22 13.43
C THR A 29 10.12 -3.41 12.32
N PRO A 30 10.27 -3.78 11.03
CA PRO A 30 9.57 -3.12 9.94
C PRO A 30 8.04 -3.05 10.08
N ARG A 31 7.43 -4.04 10.76
CA ARG A 31 5.99 -4.02 11.07
C ARG A 31 5.63 -2.85 12.00
N GLY A 32 6.57 -2.50 12.89
CA GLY A 32 6.51 -1.40 13.86
C GLY A 32 6.45 0.02 13.29
N LEU A 33 6.78 0.24 12.02
CA LEU A 33 6.68 1.58 11.41
C LEU A 33 5.22 1.86 11.07
N LEU A 34 4.44 2.47 11.96
CA LEU A 34 2.98 2.56 11.82
C LEU A 34 2.54 3.51 10.70
N PHE A 35 3.10 4.72 10.71
CA PHE A 35 2.88 5.76 9.70
C PHE A 35 4.18 6.49 9.41
N VAL A 36 4.33 6.94 8.17
CA VAL A 36 5.38 7.87 7.76
C VAL A 36 4.68 8.99 6.98
N ALA A 37 4.97 10.23 7.35
CA ALA A 37 4.41 11.40 6.70
C ALA A 37 5.43 12.51 6.58
N LEU A 38 5.18 13.43 5.66
CA LEU A 38 5.90 14.69 5.53
C LEU A 38 4.94 15.83 5.84
N ASP A 39 5.39 16.83 6.59
CA ASP A 39 4.66 18.09 6.69
C ASP A 39 4.94 18.97 5.46
N PRO A 40 4.24 20.12 5.29
CA PRO A 40 4.45 21.02 4.15
C PRO A 40 5.86 21.66 4.09
N ARG A 41 6.65 21.54 5.16
CA ARG A 41 8.04 22.02 5.23
C ARG A 41 9.05 20.92 4.86
N GLY A 42 8.57 19.69 4.67
CA GLY A 42 9.42 18.52 4.44
C GLY A 42 9.98 17.89 5.72
N GLU A 43 9.53 18.31 6.91
CA GLU A 43 9.89 17.60 8.14
C GLU A 43 9.26 16.21 8.13
N ILE A 44 10.02 15.23 8.61
CA ILE A 44 9.66 13.82 8.57
C ILE A 44 9.02 13.44 9.88
N HIS A 45 7.86 12.83 9.77
CA HIS A 45 6.98 12.45 10.85
C HIS A 45 6.86 10.92 10.86
N LEU A 46 7.43 10.28 11.88
CA LEU A 46 7.42 8.82 12.02
C LEU A 46 6.59 8.40 13.24
N ALA A 47 5.54 7.62 13.00
CA ALA A 47 4.72 7.04 14.06
C ALA A 47 5.13 5.59 14.31
N THR A 48 5.41 5.26 15.56
CA THR A 48 5.78 3.91 16.04
C THR A 48 4.97 3.58 17.29
N PRO A 49 4.85 2.30 17.67
CA PRO A 49 4.30 2.00 18.99
C PRO A 49 5.21 2.58 20.09
N GLU A 50 4.62 2.91 21.24
CA GLU A 50 5.38 3.20 22.46
C GLU A 50 6.17 1.97 22.95
N ASP A 51 5.56 0.79 22.84
CA ASP A 51 6.15 -0.50 23.17
C ASP A 51 6.31 -1.36 21.90
N PRO A 52 7.54 -1.62 21.43
CA PRO A 52 7.80 -2.42 20.23
C PRO A 52 7.22 -3.84 20.28
N GLU A 53 7.06 -4.44 21.47
CA GLU A 53 6.51 -5.79 21.61
C GLU A 53 5.02 -5.85 21.27
N GLN A 54 4.27 -4.76 21.50
CA GLN A 54 2.84 -4.67 21.19
C GLN A 54 2.54 -4.82 19.69
N VAL A 55 3.51 -4.51 18.82
CA VAL A 55 3.32 -4.56 17.35
C VAL A 55 3.80 -5.88 16.74
N ALA A 56 4.46 -6.74 17.51
CA ALA A 56 4.78 -8.09 17.04
C ALA A 56 3.50 -8.89 16.67
N SER A 57 2.39 -8.61 17.36
CA SER A 57 1.07 -9.22 17.11
C SER A 57 0.20 -8.47 16.09
N VAL A 58 0.51 -7.20 15.77
CA VAL A 58 -0.35 -6.38 14.89
C VAL A 58 -0.23 -6.84 13.44
N ARG A 59 -1.35 -7.31 12.89
CA ARG A 59 -1.43 -7.77 11.50
C ARG A 59 -1.58 -6.57 10.57
N VAL A 60 -1.18 -6.71 9.29
CA VAL A 60 -1.27 -5.61 8.31
C VAL A 60 -2.69 -5.04 8.23
N GLY A 61 -3.72 -5.90 8.27
CA GLY A 61 -5.11 -5.42 8.27
C GLY A 61 -5.50 -4.61 9.52
N GLU A 62 -4.94 -4.91 10.69
CA GLU A 62 -5.16 -4.14 11.92
C GLU A 62 -4.44 -2.79 11.85
N LYS A 63 -3.26 -2.74 11.25
CA LYS A 63 -2.52 -1.51 11.02
C LYS A 63 -3.27 -0.52 10.12
N LEU A 64 -4.03 -1.03 9.14
CA LEU A 64 -4.88 -0.22 8.27
C LEU A 64 -6.11 0.35 8.99
N SER A 65 -6.43 -0.16 10.19
CA SER A 65 -7.50 0.36 11.06
C SER A 65 -7.04 1.48 11.99
N LEU A 66 -5.74 1.74 12.08
CA LEU A 66 -5.21 2.80 12.93
C LEU A 66 -5.54 4.17 12.35
N VAL A 67 -5.76 5.15 13.23
CA VAL A 67 -5.94 6.56 12.85
C VAL A 67 -4.56 7.24 12.82
N PRO A 68 -4.23 8.02 11.78
CA PRO A 68 -3.00 8.80 11.75
C PRO A 68 -2.91 9.74 12.97
N PRO A 69 -1.79 9.78 13.72
CA PRO A 69 -1.65 10.56 14.96
C PRO A 69 -1.40 12.06 14.72
N TRP A 70 -1.80 12.60 13.58
CA TRP A 70 -1.51 13.97 13.16
C TRP A 70 -2.80 14.69 12.76
N ALA A 71 -2.91 15.96 13.13
CA ALA A 71 -3.96 16.85 12.66
C ALA A 71 -3.37 17.88 11.70
N GLY A 72 -4.06 18.15 10.59
CA GLY A 72 -3.64 19.13 9.59
C GLY A 72 -3.16 18.51 8.28
N LEU A 73 -2.42 19.29 7.49
CA LEU A 73 -1.94 18.89 6.18
C LEU A 73 -0.65 18.07 6.32
N PHE A 74 -0.72 16.79 5.98
CA PHE A 74 0.40 15.87 5.94
C PHE A 74 0.34 15.04 4.65
N TYR A 75 1.50 14.71 4.11
CA TYR A 75 1.66 13.89 2.91
C TYR A 75 2.14 12.51 3.33
N HIS A 76 1.29 11.50 3.19
CA HIS A 76 1.50 10.18 3.77
C HIS A 76 2.07 9.20 2.76
N PHE A 77 2.96 8.33 3.23
CA PHE A 77 3.32 7.12 2.49
C PHE A 77 2.34 6.00 2.85
N ASP A 78 1.97 5.20 1.85
CA ASP A 78 1.13 4.01 2.01
C ASP A 78 1.95 2.73 2.09
N ALA A 79 2.97 2.63 1.25
CA ALA A 79 3.90 1.51 1.24
C ALA A 79 5.24 1.93 0.66
N ILE A 80 6.32 1.31 1.13
CA ILE A 80 7.67 1.46 0.59
C ILE A 80 8.25 0.07 0.37
N HIS A 81 8.72 -0.19 -0.83
CA HIS A 81 9.25 -1.47 -1.28
C HIS A 81 10.71 -1.32 -1.70
N ARG A 82 11.56 -2.17 -1.14
CA ARG A 82 12.92 -2.38 -1.63
C ARG A 82 12.89 -3.39 -2.77
N LEU A 83 13.46 -3.00 -3.90
CA LEU A 83 13.45 -3.77 -5.14
C LEU A 83 14.87 -4.11 -5.60
N PRO A 84 15.02 -5.03 -6.57
CA PRO A 84 16.34 -5.38 -7.11
C PRO A 84 17.08 -4.16 -7.68
N GLY A 85 18.42 -4.17 -7.58
CA GLY A 85 19.28 -3.11 -8.14
C GLY A 85 19.17 -1.77 -7.41
N ASP A 86 19.02 -1.81 -6.08
CA ASP A 86 18.87 -0.64 -5.19
C ASP A 86 17.70 0.30 -5.54
N ALA A 87 16.75 -0.22 -6.31
CA ALA A 87 15.55 0.51 -6.61
C ALA A 87 14.55 0.50 -5.45
N VAL A 88 13.72 1.53 -5.42
CA VAL A 88 12.65 1.70 -4.45
C VAL A 88 11.37 2.02 -5.20
N LEU A 89 10.28 1.40 -4.78
CA LEU A 89 8.93 1.76 -5.22
C LEU A 89 8.17 2.21 -3.96
N TRP A 90 7.48 3.34 -4.04
CA TRP A 90 6.57 3.74 -2.97
C TRP A 90 5.24 4.23 -3.53
N ASN A 91 4.20 3.99 -2.74
CA ASN A 91 2.87 4.52 -2.95
C ASN A 91 2.55 5.50 -1.82
N GLY A 92 1.63 6.44 -2.06
CA GLY A 92 1.14 7.34 -1.04
C GLY A 92 0.41 8.54 -1.63
N ASP A 93 0.35 9.61 -0.85
CA ASP A 93 -0.23 10.89 -1.25
C ASP A 93 0.51 11.48 -2.44
N LEU A 94 -0.21 11.73 -3.55
CA LEU A 94 0.30 12.36 -4.77
C LEU A 94 1.14 13.62 -4.48
N ARG A 95 0.79 14.37 -3.43
CA ARG A 95 1.49 15.59 -3.00
C ARG A 95 2.87 15.32 -2.39
N LEU A 96 3.24 14.07 -2.13
CA LEU A 96 4.64 13.69 -1.85
C LEU A 96 5.57 14.18 -2.98
N GLY A 97 5.07 14.30 -4.22
CA GLY A 97 5.82 14.87 -5.33
C GLY A 97 6.16 16.36 -5.17
N GLU A 98 5.48 17.08 -4.28
CA GLU A 98 5.81 18.47 -3.93
C GLU A 98 7.01 18.57 -2.98
N SER A 99 7.37 17.46 -2.33
CA SER A 99 8.47 17.41 -1.38
C SER A 99 9.75 16.89 -2.02
N ALA A 100 10.79 17.72 -1.97
CA ALA A 100 12.12 17.33 -2.45
C ALA A 100 12.73 16.15 -1.67
N VAL A 101 12.27 15.88 -0.44
CA VAL A 101 12.86 14.86 0.44
C VAL A 101 12.13 13.51 0.40
N ALA A 102 10.98 13.40 -0.26
CA ALA A 102 10.16 12.18 -0.22
C ALA A 102 10.92 10.94 -0.75
N ALA A 103 11.65 11.11 -1.86
CA ALA A 103 12.45 10.04 -2.44
C ALA A 103 13.61 9.61 -1.54
N GLU A 104 14.28 10.57 -0.89
CA GLU A 104 15.36 10.27 0.07
C GLU A 104 14.83 9.54 1.30
N VAL A 105 13.66 9.93 1.81
CA VAL A 105 12.98 9.23 2.91
C VAL A 105 12.63 7.79 2.54
N ALA A 106 12.07 7.58 1.34
CA ALA A 106 11.78 6.25 0.82
C ALA A 106 13.07 5.41 0.69
N GLY A 107 14.15 6.02 0.19
CA GLY A 107 15.49 5.41 0.11
C GLY A 107 16.05 5.01 1.47
N VAL A 108 16.02 5.91 2.46
CA VAL A 108 16.48 5.64 3.83
C VAL A 108 15.71 4.49 4.47
N ILE A 109 14.38 4.44 4.30
CA ILE A 109 13.56 3.34 4.81
C ILE A 109 13.87 2.04 4.07
N ALA A 110 14.02 2.07 2.75
CA ALA A 110 14.38 0.90 1.95
C ALA A 110 15.76 0.34 2.31
N ASP A 111 16.74 1.20 2.59
CA ASP A 111 18.06 0.82 3.07
C ASP A 111 18.02 0.26 4.47
N TRP A 112 17.24 0.88 5.36
CA TRP A 112 17.01 0.33 6.69
C TRP A 112 16.48 -1.10 6.58
N LEU A 113 15.52 -1.38 5.69
CA LEU A 113 14.98 -2.73 5.46
C LEU A 113 16.03 -3.79 5.08
N LYS A 114 17.19 -3.43 4.49
CA LYS A 114 18.28 -4.38 4.14
C LYS A 114 18.76 -5.20 5.35
N GLY A 115 18.70 -4.62 6.55
CA GLY A 115 19.04 -5.30 7.81
C GLY A 115 17.93 -6.17 8.40
N SER A 116 16.87 -6.48 7.64
CA SER A 116 15.74 -7.30 8.07
C SER A 116 15.37 -8.34 7.00
N SER A 117 14.57 -9.34 7.36
CA SER A 117 13.99 -10.27 6.38
C SER A 117 12.90 -9.65 5.50
N ALA A 118 12.40 -8.46 5.87
CA ALA A 118 11.36 -7.77 5.12
C ALA A 118 11.94 -7.05 3.89
N LYS A 119 11.15 -7.04 2.82
CA LYS A 119 11.46 -6.28 1.58
C LYS A 119 10.56 -5.06 1.42
N ASN A 120 9.66 -4.82 2.36
CA ASN A 120 8.69 -3.73 2.30
C ASN A 120 8.23 -3.32 3.69
N VAL A 121 7.64 -2.14 3.74
CA VAL A 121 6.74 -1.72 4.81
C VAL A 121 5.41 -1.30 4.22
N PHE A 122 4.33 -1.78 4.83
CA PHE A 122 2.97 -1.29 4.59
C PHE A 122 2.61 -0.40 5.75
N LEU A 123 2.15 0.82 5.49
CA LEU A 123 1.82 1.84 6.46
C LEU A 123 0.30 1.84 6.70
N GLY A 124 -0.15 2.54 7.74
CA GLY A 124 -1.58 2.70 8.01
C GLY A 124 -2.32 3.41 6.86
N CYS A 125 -3.64 3.42 6.90
CA CYS A 125 -4.46 4.04 5.86
C CYS A 125 -4.73 5.51 6.23
N ALA A 126 -4.49 6.43 5.28
CA ALA A 126 -4.87 7.83 5.39
C ALA A 126 -5.61 8.25 4.11
N SER A 127 -6.57 9.16 4.20
CA SER A 127 -7.29 9.65 3.01
C SER A 127 -6.39 10.56 2.16
N HIS A 128 -6.22 10.26 0.88
CA HIS A 128 -5.41 11.06 -0.06
C HIS A 128 -5.73 10.74 -1.52
N THR A 129 -5.24 11.58 -2.44
CA THR A 129 -5.17 11.24 -3.87
C THR A 129 -3.95 10.35 -4.08
N PRO A 130 -4.10 9.13 -4.61
CA PRO A 130 -3.02 8.16 -4.68
C PRO A 130 -2.00 8.51 -5.77
N GLY A 131 -0.74 8.27 -5.46
CA GLY A 131 0.39 8.36 -6.38
C GLY A 131 1.37 7.23 -6.13
N SER A 132 2.08 6.87 -7.21
CA SER A 132 3.17 5.90 -7.17
C SER A 132 4.43 6.51 -7.76
N TRP A 133 5.59 6.13 -7.22
CA TRP A 133 6.89 6.57 -7.69
C TRP A 133 7.88 5.43 -7.70
N TRP A 134 8.72 5.45 -8.73
CA TRP A 134 9.91 4.64 -8.82
C TRP A 134 11.15 5.48 -8.53
N GLY A 135 12.06 4.98 -7.72
CA GLY A 135 13.30 5.66 -7.38
C GLY A 135 14.52 4.77 -7.50
N ARG A 136 15.63 5.41 -7.83
CA ARG A 136 17.01 4.90 -7.71
C ARG A 136 17.89 6.04 -7.18
N PRO A 137 19.11 5.75 -6.71
CA PRO A 137 20.04 6.81 -6.34
C PRO A 137 20.18 7.85 -7.47
N GLY A 138 19.81 9.10 -7.17
CA GLY A 138 19.89 10.23 -8.11
C GLY A 138 18.78 10.32 -9.17
N ALA A 139 17.77 9.43 -9.18
CA ALA A 139 16.69 9.46 -10.16
C ALA A 139 15.34 9.04 -9.57
N VAL A 140 14.29 9.81 -9.87
CA VAL A 140 12.91 9.53 -9.45
C VAL A 140 11.98 9.69 -10.64
N GLU A 141 11.11 8.70 -10.82
CA GLU A 141 10.12 8.65 -11.88
C GLU A 141 8.71 8.56 -11.28
N PRO A 142 7.88 9.62 -11.43
CA PRO A 142 6.50 9.62 -10.96
C PRO A 142 5.60 8.80 -11.90
N LEU A 143 5.26 7.56 -11.52
CA LEU A 143 4.50 6.64 -12.38
C LEU A 143 3.06 7.11 -12.64
N HIS A 144 2.53 7.91 -11.73
CA HIS A 144 1.20 8.49 -11.84
C HIS A 144 1.07 9.52 -12.97
N VAL A 145 2.19 10.06 -13.49
CA VAL A 145 2.17 10.90 -14.70
C VAL A 145 1.72 10.09 -15.91
N ASP A 146 2.05 8.79 -15.95
CA ASP A 146 1.55 7.84 -16.96
C ASP A 146 0.21 7.20 -16.56
N GLY A 147 -0.37 7.64 -15.44
CA GLY A 147 -1.66 7.23 -14.90
C GLY A 147 -1.59 6.10 -13.86
N PHE A 148 -0.42 5.53 -13.55
CA PHE A 148 -0.30 4.42 -12.59
C PHE A 148 -0.28 4.90 -11.14
N VAL A 149 -1.29 4.50 -10.34
CA VAL A 149 -1.53 5.12 -9.02
C VAL A 149 -1.68 4.16 -7.84
N ASP A 150 -1.66 2.85 -8.03
CA ASP A 150 -1.50 1.88 -6.92
C ASP A 150 -0.66 0.71 -7.41
N CYS A 151 0.61 0.70 -7.05
CA CYS A 151 1.55 -0.33 -7.50
C CYS A 151 1.72 -1.42 -6.43
N VAL A 152 1.64 -2.69 -6.83
CA VAL A 152 1.80 -3.84 -5.94
C VAL A 152 2.93 -4.71 -6.44
N VAL A 153 3.92 -4.93 -5.57
CA VAL A 153 5.07 -5.76 -5.89
C VAL A 153 4.71 -7.24 -5.78
N THR A 154 5.00 -8.00 -6.84
CA THR A 154 4.87 -9.47 -6.88
C THR A 154 6.25 -10.14 -6.78
N ALA A 155 6.29 -11.47 -6.89
CA ALA A 155 7.54 -12.20 -6.91
C ALA A 155 8.39 -11.93 -8.17
N SER A 156 7.74 -11.57 -9.29
CA SER A 156 8.34 -11.50 -10.63
C SER A 156 8.25 -10.12 -11.28
N GLY A 157 7.53 -9.17 -10.67
CA GLY A 157 7.35 -7.83 -11.23
C GLY A 157 6.48 -6.92 -10.37
N VAL A 158 5.85 -5.93 -11.02
CA VAL A 158 4.98 -4.94 -10.40
C VAL A 158 3.63 -4.95 -11.10
N LEU A 159 2.54 -5.14 -10.36
CA LEU A 159 1.18 -4.90 -10.82
C LEU A 159 0.82 -3.43 -10.58
N ALA A 160 0.01 -2.84 -11.44
CA ALA A 160 -0.52 -1.50 -11.23
C ALA A 160 -1.90 -1.34 -11.87
N ARG A 161 -2.77 -0.57 -11.22
CA ARG A 161 -3.94 0.00 -11.91
C ARG A 161 -3.61 1.38 -12.48
N LYS A 162 -4.43 1.84 -13.41
CA LYS A 162 -4.43 3.23 -13.88
C LYS A 162 -5.68 3.99 -13.43
N ILE A 163 -5.59 5.32 -13.38
CA ILE A 163 -6.74 6.21 -13.15
C ILE A 163 -7.82 5.96 -14.20
N SER A 164 -9.07 5.83 -13.78
CA SER A 164 -10.24 5.62 -14.66
C SER A 164 -10.11 4.43 -15.63
N ASP A 165 -9.35 3.39 -15.28
CA ASP A 165 -9.06 2.26 -16.15
C ASP A 165 -9.58 0.95 -15.54
N ALA A 166 -10.18 0.09 -16.37
CA ALA A 166 -10.64 -1.24 -15.98
C ALA A 166 -9.55 -2.32 -16.08
N HIS A 167 -8.38 -1.99 -16.64
CA HIS A 167 -7.28 -2.94 -16.84
C HIS A 167 -6.29 -2.93 -15.67
N LEU A 168 -5.83 -4.12 -15.31
CA LEU A 168 -4.66 -4.31 -14.47
C LEU A 168 -3.45 -4.51 -15.37
N HIS A 169 -2.41 -3.74 -15.09
CA HIS A 169 -1.16 -3.73 -15.84
C HIS A 169 -0.05 -4.40 -15.04
N TYR A 170 0.91 -4.97 -15.74
CA TYR A 170 2.05 -5.65 -15.14
C TYR A 170 3.36 -5.25 -15.81
N LEU A 171 4.38 -4.98 -15.00
CA LEU A 171 5.74 -4.72 -15.42
C LEU A 171 6.66 -5.84 -14.90
N PRO A 172 7.15 -6.76 -15.75
CA PRO A 172 8.08 -7.79 -15.34
C PRO A 172 9.42 -7.19 -14.87
N PHE A 173 10.01 -7.76 -13.81
CA PHE A 173 11.36 -7.34 -13.38
C PHE A 173 12.43 -7.57 -14.45
N ALA A 174 12.25 -8.56 -15.33
CA ALA A 174 13.14 -8.77 -16.46
C ALA A 174 13.11 -7.57 -17.42
N ALA A 175 11.92 -7.09 -17.79
CA ALA A 175 11.76 -5.91 -18.64
C ALA A 175 12.36 -4.65 -17.98
N LEU A 176 12.10 -4.47 -16.68
CA LEU A 176 12.67 -3.38 -15.90
C LEU A 176 14.21 -3.46 -15.81
N ALA A 177 14.77 -4.66 -15.67
CA ALA A 177 16.23 -4.85 -15.64
C ALA A 177 16.87 -4.50 -16.98
N THR A 178 16.21 -4.81 -18.10
CA THR A 178 16.67 -4.45 -19.45
C THR A 178 16.54 -2.96 -19.73
N ALA A 179 15.39 -2.36 -19.40
CA ALA A 179 15.12 -0.95 -19.70
C ALA A 179 15.77 0.02 -18.70
N GLY A 180 16.10 -0.45 -17.50
CA GLY A 180 16.65 0.36 -16.40
C GLY A 180 15.62 1.29 -15.73
N ARG A 181 14.42 1.44 -16.30
CA ARG A 181 13.34 2.31 -15.83
C ARG A 181 11.95 1.73 -16.16
N PRO A 182 10.90 2.14 -15.43
CA PRO A 182 9.54 1.62 -15.62
C PRO A 182 8.74 2.26 -16.76
N ALA A 183 9.28 3.24 -17.50
CA ALA A 183 8.59 3.86 -18.64
C ALA A 183 8.21 2.91 -19.81
N ALA A 184 8.71 1.66 -19.84
CA ALA A 184 8.42 0.71 -20.91
C ALA A 184 8.26 -0.72 -20.36
N GLY A 185 7.53 -1.57 -21.09
CA GLY A 185 7.35 -2.98 -20.75
C GLY A 185 6.13 -3.31 -19.90
N TRP A 186 5.25 -2.33 -19.65
CA TRP A 186 3.92 -2.60 -19.09
C TRP A 186 3.07 -3.36 -20.10
N CYS A 187 2.40 -4.42 -19.63
CA CYS A 187 1.38 -5.14 -20.40
C CYS A 187 0.09 -5.26 -19.59
N GLU A 188 -1.03 -5.24 -20.29
CA GLU A 188 -2.32 -5.58 -19.70
C GLU A 188 -2.36 -7.08 -19.41
N VAL A 189 -2.72 -7.44 -18.18
CA VAL A 189 -2.79 -8.85 -17.75
C VAL A 189 -4.19 -9.26 -17.30
N PHE A 190 -5.07 -8.29 -17.05
CA PHE A 190 -6.44 -8.55 -16.64
C PHE A 190 -7.33 -7.35 -16.99
N ARG A 191 -8.60 -7.62 -17.30
CA ARG A 191 -9.63 -6.59 -17.49
C ARG A 191 -10.81 -6.88 -16.58
N SER A 192 -11.17 -5.92 -15.75
CA SER A 192 -12.36 -5.97 -14.90
C SER A 192 -13.63 -5.83 -15.75
N GLU A 193 -14.58 -6.72 -15.52
CA GLU A 193 -15.96 -6.57 -16.02
C GLU A 193 -16.84 -5.73 -15.08
N LEU A 194 -16.32 -5.33 -13.92
CA LEU A 194 -17.03 -4.53 -12.91
C LEU A 194 -16.71 -3.02 -13.01
N GLY A 195 -16.26 -2.57 -14.18
CA GLY A 195 -15.85 -1.19 -14.42
C GLY A 195 -14.41 -0.91 -14.01
N ALA A 196 -14.07 0.37 -13.87
CA ALA A 196 -12.73 0.82 -13.52
C ALA A 196 -12.25 0.20 -12.20
N ILE A 197 -10.96 -0.13 -12.12
CA ILE A 197 -10.31 -0.57 -10.89
C ILE A 197 -10.01 0.70 -10.08
N LEU A 198 -10.64 0.81 -8.91
CA LEU A 198 -10.54 1.97 -8.02
C LEU A 198 -9.46 1.81 -6.97
N LEU A 199 -9.17 0.58 -6.55
CA LEU A 199 -8.13 0.27 -5.57
C LEU A 199 -7.61 -1.15 -5.78
N VAL A 200 -6.31 -1.33 -5.59
CA VAL A 200 -5.66 -2.64 -5.55
C VAL A 200 -5.27 -2.94 -4.11
N GLU A 201 -5.58 -4.15 -3.63
CA GLU A 201 -5.12 -4.59 -2.31
C GLU A 201 -3.61 -4.36 -2.15
N ARG A 202 -3.16 -3.82 -1.02
CA ARG A 202 -1.78 -3.31 -0.86
C ARG A 202 -0.69 -4.38 -1.04
N ARG A 203 -1.03 -5.68 -0.97
CA ARG A 203 -0.08 -6.78 -1.12
C ARG A 203 -0.73 -8.03 -1.72
N VAL A 204 0.06 -8.79 -2.48
CA VAL A 204 -0.30 -10.14 -2.91
C VAL A 204 -0.18 -11.11 -1.72
N MET A 205 -1.19 -11.94 -1.51
CA MET A 205 -1.25 -12.94 -0.45
C MET A 205 -1.61 -14.31 -1.01
N GLY A 206 -0.74 -15.31 -0.88
CA GLY A 206 -1.00 -16.65 -1.41
C GLY A 206 -1.25 -16.65 -2.92
N TYR A 207 -0.54 -15.80 -3.67
CA TYR A 207 -0.76 -15.53 -5.09
C TYR A 207 -2.12 -14.94 -5.44
N ARG A 208 -2.86 -14.40 -4.47
CA ARG A 208 -4.14 -13.75 -4.70
C ARG A 208 -4.11 -12.29 -4.33
N LEU A 209 -5.01 -11.55 -4.95
CA LEU A 209 -5.16 -10.12 -4.80
C LEU A 209 -6.63 -9.77 -4.98
N VAL A 210 -7.15 -8.84 -4.18
CA VAL A 210 -8.48 -8.25 -4.44
C VAL A 210 -8.33 -6.94 -5.20
N LEU A 211 -9.14 -6.81 -6.24
CA LEU A 211 -9.39 -5.58 -6.95
C LEU A 211 -10.71 -5.01 -6.46
N THR A 212 -10.69 -3.74 -6.06
CA THR A 212 -11.90 -2.96 -5.80
C THR A 212 -12.26 -2.22 -7.08
N CYS A 213 -13.46 -2.42 -7.58
CA CYS A 213 -13.96 -1.87 -8.85
C CYS A 213 -15.23 -1.04 -8.62
N GLU A 214 -15.65 -0.27 -9.63
CA GLU A 214 -16.85 0.59 -9.57
C GLU A 214 -18.12 -0.16 -9.15
N HIS A 215 -18.29 -1.40 -9.59
CA HIS A 215 -19.50 -2.19 -9.36
C HIS A 215 -19.30 -3.41 -8.45
N GLY A 216 -18.14 -3.51 -7.79
CA GLY A 216 -17.91 -4.56 -6.80
C GLY A 216 -16.45 -4.94 -6.59
N LEU A 217 -16.23 -6.19 -6.17
CA LEU A 217 -14.90 -6.73 -5.88
C LEU A 217 -14.62 -7.93 -6.76
N LEU A 218 -13.37 -8.05 -7.19
CA LEU A 218 -12.83 -9.24 -7.87
C LEU A 218 -11.67 -9.79 -7.04
N GLU A 219 -11.66 -11.10 -6.80
CA GLU A 219 -10.44 -11.79 -6.39
C GLU A 219 -9.80 -12.40 -7.61
N ILE A 220 -8.51 -12.14 -7.79
CA ILE A 220 -7.71 -12.70 -8.87
C ILE A 220 -6.55 -13.51 -8.31
N GLU A 221 -6.15 -14.54 -9.04
CA GLU A 221 -4.94 -15.31 -8.83
C GLU A 221 -3.87 -14.93 -9.87
N VAL A 222 -2.66 -14.67 -9.38
CA VAL A 222 -1.55 -14.05 -10.14
C VAL A 222 -0.28 -14.91 -10.16
N ARG A 223 -0.40 -16.22 -9.90
CA ARG A 223 0.77 -17.15 -9.85
C ARG A 223 1.49 -17.33 -11.18
N HIS A 224 0.78 -17.11 -12.29
CA HIS A 224 1.24 -17.39 -13.65
C HIS A 224 1.48 -16.09 -14.44
N LEU A 225 1.72 -14.96 -13.75
CA LEU A 225 2.06 -13.70 -14.42
C LEU A 225 3.33 -13.84 -15.28
N PRO A 226 3.37 -13.22 -16.47
CA PRO A 226 2.32 -12.40 -17.08
C PRO A 226 1.24 -13.19 -17.83
N ASP A 227 1.46 -14.49 -18.07
CA ASP A 227 0.73 -15.28 -19.06
C ASP A 227 -0.73 -15.54 -18.69
N LEU A 228 -1.03 -15.65 -17.40
CA LEU A 228 -2.37 -15.97 -16.94
C LEU A 228 -2.70 -15.32 -15.59
N VAL A 229 -3.82 -14.58 -15.58
CA VAL A 229 -4.51 -14.11 -14.39
C VAL A 229 -5.90 -14.75 -14.38
N ILE A 230 -6.26 -15.39 -13.27
CA ILE A 230 -7.53 -16.12 -13.14
C ILE A 230 -8.42 -15.37 -12.16
N GLU A 231 -9.64 -15.00 -12.57
CA GLU A 231 -10.67 -14.54 -11.64
C GLU A 231 -11.13 -15.74 -10.79
N THR A 232 -10.94 -15.66 -9.48
CA THR A 232 -11.32 -16.73 -8.55
C THR A 232 -12.60 -16.44 -7.79
N ALA A 233 -12.99 -15.16 -7.70
CA ALA A 233 -14.27 -14.76 -7.11
C ALA A 233 -14.72 -13.40 -7.63
N ARG A 234 -16.04 -13.22 -7.68
CA ARG A 234 -16.69 -11.96 -8.03
C ARG A 234 -17.81 -11.65 -7.07
N VAL A 235 -17.86 -10.40 -6.63
CA VAL A 235 -18.86 -9.93 -5.69
C VAL A 235 -19.40 -8.59 -6.15
N LEU A 236 -20.65 -8.58 -6.59
CA LEU A 236 -21.38 -7.34 -6.83
C LEU A 236 -21.69 -6.66 -5.49
N MET A 237 -21.33 -5.40 -5.37
CA MET A 237 -21.65 -4.61 -4.19
C MET A 237 -21.83 -3.14 -4.55
N ARG A 238 -22.47 -2.41 -3.63
CA ARG A 238 -22.62 -0.96 -3.80
C ARG A 238 -21.22 -0.32 -3.85
N PRO A 239 -21.03 0.72 -4.68
CA PRO A 239 -19.77 1.44 -4.73
C PRO A 239 -19.41 2.02 -3.35
N GLY A 240 -18.12 2.29 -3.14
CA GLY A 240 -17.62 2.95 -1.93
C GLY A 240 -17.11 2.02 -0.83
N PHE A 241 -17.12 0.70 -1.03
CA PHE A 241 -16.32 -0.23 -0.24
C PHE A 241 -15.00 -0.51 -0.95
N GLY A 242 -13.91 -0.71 -0.21
CA GLY A 242 -12.62 -1.11 -0.77
C GLY A 242 -11.87 -2.09 0.14
N VAL A 243 -11.19 -3.06 -0.47
CA VAL A 243 -10.33 -4.00 0.26
C VAL A 243 -8.90 -3.51 0.19
N VAL A 244 -8.39 -2.99 1.30
CA VAL A 244 -7.02 -2.43 1.39
C VAL A 244 -5.98 -3.48 1.78
N GLY A 245 -6.43 -4.61 2.34
CA GLY A 245 -5.55 -5.69 2.78
C GLY A 245 -6.33 -6.90 3.26
N ARG A 246 -5.61 -7.97 3.51
CA ARG A 246 -6.13 -9.12 4.26
C ARG A 246 -5.12 -9.62 5.30
N VAL A 247 -5.68 -10.27 6.30
CA VAL A 247 -4.96 -10.99 7.32
C VAL A 247 -4.58 -12.37 6.78
N ASP A 248 -3.36 -12.82 7.11
CA ASP A 248 -2.92 -14.18 6.80
C ASP A 248 -3.97 -15.19 7.24
N GLY A 249 -4.50 -15.91 6.25
CA GLY A 249 -5.52 -16.91 6.45
C GLY A 249 -6.94 -16.41 6.63
N GLY A 250 -7.39 -15.25 6.11
CA GLY A 250 -8.81 -15.08 5.72
C GLY A 250 -9.47 -13.71 5.88
N ALA A 251 -9.39 -13.08 7.05
CA ALA A 251 -10.16 -11.85 7.31
C ALA A 251 -9.69 -10.68 6.42
N PHE A 252 -10.63 -9.86 5.96
CA PHE A 252 -10.36 -8.71 5.09
C PHE A 252 -10.32 -7.41 5.88
N ALA A 253 -9.36 -6.54 5.57
CA ALA A 253 -9.37 -5.15 5.99
C ALA A 253 -10.14 -4.34 4.95
N VAL A 254 -11.35 -3.93 5.31
CA VAL A 254 -12.28 -3.23 4.42
C VAL A 254 -12.40 -1.78 4.87
N THR A 255 -12.18 -0.86 3.95
CA THR A 255 -12.45 0.56 4.15
C THR A 255 -13.71 0.96 3.39
N THR A 256 -14.26 2.11 3.76
CA THR A 256 -15.34 2.78 3.02
C THR A 256 -14.92 4.19 2.66
N GLY A 257 -15.37 4.67 1.50
CA GLY A 257 -15.10 6.02 1.02
C GLY A 257 -16.04 6.45 -0.08
N THR A 258 -15.90 7.70 -0.52
CA THR A 258 -16.61 8.23 -1.69
C THR A 258 -15.87 7.83 -2.96
N VAL A 259 -16.61 7.35 -3.96
CA VAL A 259 -16.03 7.00 -5.26
C VAL A 259 -15.71 8.25 -6.04
N GLU A 260 -14.49 8.30 -6.56
CA GLU A 260 -13.97 9.33 -7.45
C GLU A 260 -13.38 8.67 -8.70
N SER A 261 -13.18 9.44 -9.77
CA SER A 261 -12.58 8.93 -11.02
C SER A 261 -11.18 8.34 -10.82
N TRP A 262 -10.46 8.81 -9.81
CA TRP A 262 -9.10 8.38 -9.48
C TRP A 262 -9.02 7.31 -8.39
N GLY A 263 -10.13 6.95 -7.73
CA GLY A 263 -10.15 5.94 -6.67
C GLY A 263 -11.21 6.20 -5.60
N LEU A 264 -10.84 6.02 -4.33
CA LEU A 264 -11.71 6.28 -3.18
C LEU A 264 -11.16 7.43 -2.34
N THR A 265 -12.01 8.40 -2.00
CA THR A 265 -11.69 9.52 -1.08
C THR A 265 -12.44 9.39 0.24
N ASN A 266 -12.06 10.19 1.24
CA ASN A 266 -12.66 10.22 2.58
C ASN A 266 -12.69 8.82 3.23
N LEU A 267 -11.57 8.10 3.09
CA LEU A 267 -11.45 6.74 3.59
C LEU A 267 -11.66 6.69 5.10
N SER A 268 -12.61 5.85 5.52
CA SER A 268 -12.75 5.47 6.92
C SER A 268 -11.64 4.50 7.32
N PRO A 269 -11.19 4.51 8.58
CA PRO A 269 -10.27 3.48 9.06
C PRO A 269 -10.77 2.08 8.71
N ALA A 270 -9.90 1.21 8.23
CA ALA A 270 -10.33 -0.10 7.78
C ALA A 270 -10.90 -0.91 8.94
N MET A 271 -12.03 -1.58 8.73
CA MET A 271 -12.56 -2.57 9.66
C MET A 271 -12.10 -3.96 9.25
N LEU A 272 -11.69 -4.78 10.23
CA LEU A 272 -11.48 -6.20 9.98
C LEU A 272 -12.82 -6.91 9.93
N VAL A 273 -13.11 -7.49 8.77
CA VAL A 273 -14.35 -8.20 8.50
C VAL A 273 -14.01 -9.63 8.17
N GLY A 274 -14.61 -10.54 8.92
CA GLY A 274 -14.54 -11.95 8.60
C GLY A 274 -13.99 -12.87 9.64
N SER A 275 -13.75 -14.10 9.19
CA SER A 275 -13.14 -15.17 9.97
C SER A 275 -11.92 -15.71 9.24
N PRO A 276 -11.05 -16.46 9.93
CA PRO A 276 -10.03 -17.25 9.25
C PRO A 276 -10.68 -18.13 8.17
N THR A 277 -10.07 -18.20 6.99
CA THR A 277 -10.45 -18.91 5.77
C THR A 277 -11.64 -18.35 5.00
N GLN A 278 -12.13 -17.16 5.38
CA GLN A 278 -13.25 -16.56 4.68
C GLN A 278 -12.94 -16.29 3.20
N SER A 279 -13.89 -16.66 2.33
CA SER A 279 -13.85 -16.34 0.91
C SER A 279 -14.37 -14.94 0.62
N LEU A 280 -13.89 -14.31 -0.46
CA LEU A 280 -14.42 -13.00 -0.88
C LEU A 280 -15.95 -13.02 -1.06
N ALA A 281 -16.51 -14.13 -1.56
CA ALA A 281 -17.94 -14.31 -1.78
C ALA A 281 -18.80 -14.12 -0.52
N GLU A 282 -18.25 -14.40 0.66
CA GLU A 282 -18.96 -14.28 1.93
C GLU A 282 -18.88 -12.87 2.53
N LEU A 283 -18.01 -12.00 2.00
CA LEU A 283 -17.74 -10.67 2.54
C LEU A 283 -19.00 -9.80 2.66
N PRO A 284 -19.95 -9.76 1.69
CA PRO A 284 -21.17 -8.97 1.84
C PRO A 284 -22.02 -9.37 3.04
N LYS A 285 -22.07 -10.67 3.35
CA LYS A 285 -22.82 -11.18 4.50
C LYS A 285 -22.16 -10.72 5.80
N SER A 286 -20.83 -10.79 5.88
CA SER A 286 -20.09 -10.33 7.05
C SER A 286 -20.16 -8.81 7.24
N LEU A 287 -20.13 -8.03 6.15
CA LEU A 287 -20.32 -6.57 6.22
C LEU A 287 -21.69 -6.20 6.77
N ARG A 288 -22.76 -6.88 6.34
CA ARG A 288 -24.12 -6.66 6.89
C ARG A 288 -24.21 -7.03 8.36
N ALA A 289 -23.51 -8.07 8.80
CA ALA A 289 -23.49 -8.48 10.20
C ALA A 289 -22.68 -7.52 11.08
N ALA A 290 -21.69 -6.82 10.51
CA ALA A 290 -20.81 -5.90 11.22
C ALA A 290 -21.30 -4.44 11.20
N ALA A 291 -22.28 -4.09 10.36
CA ALA A 291 -22.87 -2.76 10.34
C ALA A 291 -23.59 -2.48 11.68
N PRO A 292 -23.38 -1.31 12.32
CA PRO A 292 -24.14 -0.93 13.50
C PRO A 292 -25.64 -0.89 13.14
N ARG A 293 -26.46 -1.49 14.01
CA ARG A 293 -27.93 -1.42 13.91
C ARG A 293 -28.43 -0.02 14.24
#